data_AF-A0A2N1HZ88-F1
#
_entry.id   AF-A0A2N1HZ88-F1
#
_cell.length_a   1.000
_cell.length_b   1.000
_cell.length_c   1.000
_cell.angle_alpha   90.00
_cell.angle_beta   90.00
_cell.angle_gamma   90.00
#
_symmetry.space_group_name_H-M   'P 1'
#
loop_
_entity.id
_entity.type
_entity.pdbx_description
1 polymer ?
#
loop_
_entity_poly.entity_id
_entity_poly.type
_entity_poly.pdbx_seq_one_letter_code
_entity_poly.pdbx_strand_id
1 'polypeptide(L)'
;MRTLLTLIIISFNQLLFAGQFENCEDPKYIEYVNKRHDFYYKIDKEQYEKTKEELKTKPFAKMSNREQRRFLYSNTELSARFDSKEQALFFIEKYEKHTNALGKFFSISKDMDMLHKTNIARAWLALKVGDKEEAVTFLLKAAQVSSTPVLGSFGPDKTLIRELYKQGEKEAVLEYLERVSAFWNTDSALEYIELWQKMIKRNCLIQFQFYDTTSTKSFDLD
;
A
#
# COMPACT_ATOMS: atom_id res chain seq x y z
N MET A 1 -23.85 -2.13 13.99
CA MET A 1 -24.57 -3.16 13.23
C MET A 1 -25.24 -2.65 11.94
N ARG A 2 -24.94 -1.41 11.47
CA ARG A 2 -25.39 -0.89 10.16
C ARG A 2 -24.27 -0.63 9.15
N THR A 3 -23.00 -0.70 9.59
CA THR A 3 -21.80 -0.55 8.75
C THR A 3 -21.27 -1.89 8.21
N LEU A 4 -21.76 -3.02 8.72
CA LEU A 4 -21.35 -4.35 8.22
C LEU A 4 -22.08 -4.74 6.92
N LEU A 5 -23.27 -4.17 6.66
CA LEU A 5 -24.08 -4.53 5.49
C LEU A 5 -23.59 -3.89 4.19
N THR A 6 -22.93 -2.73 4.25
CA THR A 6 -22.44 -2.04 3.04
C THR A 6 -21.15 -2.67 2.49
N LEU A 7 -20.36 -3.33 3.34
CA LEU A 7 -19.15 -4.06 2.93
C LEU A 7 -19.46 -5.41 2.26
N ILE A 8 -20.63 -5.99 2.51
CA ILE A 8 -21.01 -7.31 1.98
C ILE A 8 -21.62 -7.21 0.56
N ILE A 9 -22.17 -6.04 0.19
CA ILE A 9 -22.88 -5.88 -1.11
C ILE A 9 -21.93 -5.64 -2.29
N ILE A 10 -20.68 -5.21 -2.06
CA ILE A 10 -19.69 -5.02 -3.16
C ILE A 10 -18.97 -6.34 -3.51
N SER A 11 -19.08 -7.37 -2.67
CA SER A 11 -18.37 -8.64 -2.81
C SER A 11 -19.02 -9.61 -3.81
N PHE A 12 -20.28 -9.40 -4.21
CA PHE A 12 -21.06 -10.44 -4.90
C PHE A 12 -21.10 -10.39 -6.43
N ASN A 13 -20.46 -9.40 -7.08
CA ASN A 13 -20.28 -9.39 -8.54
C ASN A 13 -18.87 -9.81 -8.98
N GLN A 14 -18.00 -10.26 -8.07
CA GLN A 14 -16.57 -10.40 -8.33
C GLN A 14 -16.11 -11.81 -8.74
N LEU A 15 -17.02 -12.76 -8.91
CA LEU A 15 -16.73 -14.15 -9.27
C LEU A 15 -16.85 -14.46 -10.78
N LEU A 16 -16.99 -13.45 -11.65
CA LEU A 16 -17.20 -13.63 -13.10
C LEU A 16 -16.02 -13.22 -13.99
N PHE A 17 -14.84 -12.87 -13.44
CA PHE A 17 -13.76 -12.26 -14.23
C PHE A 17 -12.82 -13.24 -14.96
N ALA A 18 -12.87 -14.55 -14.67
CA ALA A 18 -11.98 -15.51 -15.34
C ALA A 18 -12.36 -15.65 -16.82
N GLY A 19 -11.44 -15.27 -17.72
CA GLY A 19 -11.65 -15.33 -19.16
C GLY A 19 -12.52 -14.21 -19.75
N GLN A 20 -12.77 -13.14 -18.98
CA GLN A 20 -13.55 -11.99 -19.46
C GLN A 20 -12.73 -11.05 -20.36
N PHE A 21 -11.40 -11.09 -20.24
CA PHE A 21 -10.49 -10.17 -20.92
C PHE A 21 -9.53 -10.93 -21.83
N GLU A 22 -9.23 -10.37 -22.99
CA GLU A 22 -8.39 -11.06 -23.99
C GLU A 22 -6.89 -10.86 -23.75
N ASN A 23 -6.47 -9.64 -23.43
CA ASN A 23 -5.07 -9.27 -23.23
C ASN A 23 -4.96 -7.91 -22.51
N CYS A 24 -3.73 -7.42 -22.33
CA CYS A 24 -3.44 -6.17 -21.63
C CYS A 24 -3.96 -4.90 -22.32
N GLU A 25 -4.26 -4.98 -23.62
CA GLU A 25 -4.75 -3.88 -24.45
C GLU A 25 -6.29 -3.88 -24.56
N ASP A 26 -6.97 -4.91 -24.03
CA ASP A 26 -8.43 -5.00 -24.02
C ASP A 26 -9.04 -3.77 -23.33
N PRO A 27 -9.85 -2.96 -24.04
CA PRO A 27 -10.47 -1.76 -23.46
C PRO A 27 -11.32 -2.04 -22.22
N LYS A 28 -11.97 -3.21 -22.13
CA LYS A 28 -12.75 -3.60 -20.95
C LYS A 28 -11.85 -3.90 -19.77
N TYR A 29 -10.69 -4.49 -20.01
CA TYR A 29 -9.67 -4.72 -18.98
C TYR A 29 -9.13 -3.40 -18.43
N ILE A 30 -8.77 -2.49 -19.34
CA ILE A 30 -8.28 -1.15 -19.00
C ILE A 30 -9.34 -0.41 -18.15
N GLU A 31 -10.60 -0.40 -18.59
CA GLU A 31 -11.69 0.23 -17.84
C GLU A 31 -11.88 -0.41 -16.46
N TYR A 32 -11.82 -1.75 -16.38
CA TYR A 32 -11.90 -2.48 -15.11
C TYR A 32 -10.79 -2.07 -14.15
N VAL A 33 -9.53 -2.09 -14.58
CA VAL A 33 -8.38 -1.71 -13.73
C VAL A 33 -8.49 -0.25 -13.28
N ASN A 34 -8.89 0.67 -14.17
CA ASN A 34 -9.08 2.09 -13.81
C ASN A 34 -10.18 2.28 -12.76
N LYS A 35 -11.35 1.63 -12.93
CA LYS A 35 -12.43 1.67 -11.92
C LYS A 35 -11.95 1.18 -10.55
N ARG A 36 -11.09 0.16 -10.53
CA ARG A 36 -10.52 -0.39 -9.29
C ARG A 36 -9.55 0.59 -8.64
N HIS A 37 -8.70 1.24 -9.43
CA HIS A 37 -7.80 2.28 -8.94
C HIS A 37 -8.57 3.45 -8.34
N ASP A 38 -9.60 3.95 -9.02
CA ASP A 38 -10.45 5.03 -8.54
C ASP A 38 -11.17 4.65 -7.24
N PHE A 39 -11.65 3.42 -7.16
CA PHE A 39 -12.26 2.87 -5.94
C PHE A 39 -11.28 2.90 -4.76
N TYR A 40 -10.05 2.40 -4.92
CA TYR A 40 -9.06 2.39 -3.84
C TYR A 40 -8.64 3.80 -3.42
N TYR A 41 -8.42 4.70 -4.38
CA TYR A 41 -8.13 6.09 -4.08
C TYR A 41 -9.26 6.74 -3.26
N LYS A 42 -10.51 6.52 -3.67
CA LYS A 42 -11.69 7.07 -3.00
C LYS A 42 -11.80 6.60 -1.55
N ILE A 43 -11.72 5.29 -1.30
CA ILE A 43 -11.88 4.76 0.07
C ILE A 43 -10.78 5.23 1.01
N ASP A 44 -9.53 5.31 0.53
CA ASP A 44 -8.40 5.78 1.35
C ASP A 44 -8.55 7.26 1.70
N LYS A 45 -8.97 8.07 0.72
CA LYS A 45 -9.23 9.50 0.93
C LYS A 45 -10.39 9.72 1.91
N GLU A 46 -11.51 9.02 1.73
CA GLU A 46 -12.67 9.10 2.63
C GLU A 46 -12.31 8.68 4.06
N GLN A 47 -11.52 7.62 4.21
CA GLN A 47 -11.02 7.16 5.50
C GLN A 47 -10.15 8.23 6.19
N TYR A 48 -9.30 8.92 5.44
CA TYR A 48 -8.47 9.97 6.02
C TYR A 48 -9.26 11.24 6.35
N GLU A 49 -10.21 11.66 5.52
CA GLU A 49 -11.09 12.78 5.85
C GLU A 49 -11.91 12.51 7.12
N LYS A 50 -12.41 11.29 7.31
CA LYS A 50 -13.04 10.90 8.57
C LYS A 50 -12.08 11.03 9.76
N THR A 51 -10.83 10.62 9.57
CA THR A 51 -9.78 10.73 10.61
C THR A 51 -9.54 12.19 10.99
N LYS A 52 -9.56 13.12 10.02
CA LYS A 52 -9.43 14.56 10.29
C LYS A 52 -10.59 15.10 11.12
N GLU A 53 -11.82 14.67 10.85
CA GLU A 53 -12.97 15.04 11.69
C GLU A 53 -12.85 14.47 13.11
N GLU A 54 -12.38 13.24 13.27
CA GLU A 54 -12.13 12.63 14.58
C GLU A 54 -11.06 13.43 15.37
N LEU A 55 -9.98 13.89 14.72
CA LEU A 55 -8.93 14.70 15.34
C LEU A 55 -9.41 16.04 15.88
N LYS A 56 -10.47 16.64 15.29
CA LYS A 56 -11.07 17.88 15.81
C LYS A 56 -11.72 17.65 17.18
N THR A 57 -12.32 16.49 17.38
CA THR A 57 -13.04 16.15 18.62
C THR A 57 -12.11 15.54 19.67
N LYS A 58 -11.20 14.66 19.27
CA LYS A 58 -10.19 14.04 20.12
C LYS A 58 -8.80 14.23 19.49
N PRO A 59 -8.12 15.34 19.79
CA PRO A 59 -6.78 15.59 19.30
C PRO A 59 -5.83 14.45 19.65
N PHE A 60 -4.88 14.15 18.76
CA PHE A 60 -3.87 13.10 18.95
C PHE A 60 -3.19 13.15 20.32
N ALA A 61 -2.84 14.36 20.80
CA ALA A 61 -2.19 14.57 22.10
C ALA A 61 -3.05 14.14 23.31
N LYS A 62 -4.39 14.07 23.16
CA LYS A 62 -5.32 13.62 24.21
C LYS A 62 -5.64 12.11 24.14
N MET A 63 -5.09 11.40 23.17
CA MET A 63 -5.25 9.94 23.04
C MET A 63 -4.35 9.21 24.04
N SER A 64 -4.80 8.06 24.54
CA SER A 64 -3.95 7.14 25.30
C SER A 64 -2.82 6.57 24.42
N ASN A 65 -1.74 6.05 25.01
CA ASN A 65 -0.63 5.46 24.26
C ASN A 65 -1.09 4.33 23.29
N ARG A 66 -2.06 3.51 23.71
CA ARG A 66 -2.63 2.45 22.86
C ARG A 66 -3.38 3.01 21.67
N GLU A 67 -4.14 4.09 21.87
CA GLU A 67 -4.87 4.78 20.80
C GLU A 67 -3.92 5.47 19.85
N GLN A 68 -2.89 6.17 20.36
CA GLN A 68 -1.86 6.81 19.53
C GLN A 68 -1.15 5.78 18.64
N ARG A 69 -0.76 4.62 19.17
CA ARG A 69 -0.14 3.55 18.38
C ARG A 69 -1.03 3.08 17.23
N ARG A 70 -2.32 2.84 17.49
CA ARG A 70 -3.28 2.42 16.46
C ARG A 70 -3.50 3.52 15.43
N PHE A 71 -3.65 4.75 15.89
CA PHE A 71 -3.81 5.92 15.04
C PHE A 71 -2.62 6.04 14.07
N LEU A 72 -1.40 5.99 14.58
CA LEU A 72 -0.18 6.13 13.78
C LEU A 72 -0.04 4.99 12.77
N TYR A 73 -0.30 3.74 13.18
CA TYR A 73 -0.27 2.58 12.29
C TYR A 73 -1.20 2.74 11.07
N SER A 74 -2.40 3.27 11.29
CA SER A 74 -3.42 3.43 10.24
C SER A 74 -3.26 4.70 9.41
N ASN A 75 -2.77 5.79 9.99
CA ASN A 75 -2.89 7.12 9.36
C ASN A 75 -1.57 7.76 8.92
N THR A 76 -0.41 7.19 9.28
CA THR A 76 0.88 7.78 8.88
C THR A 76 1.00 7.87 7.35
N GLU A 77 0.72 6.79 6.63
CA GLU A 77 0.74 6.79 5.16
C GLU A 77 -0.39 7.66 4.56
N LEU A 78 -1.61 7.53 5.09
CA LEU A 78 -2.75 8.31 4.60
C LEU A 78 -2.53 9.82 4.74
N SER A 79 -1.89 10.27 5.82
CA SER A 79 -1.52 11.67 5.99
C SER A 79 -0.50 12.12 4.96
N ALA A 80 0.51 11.30 4.66
CA ALA A 80 1.46 11.59 3.59
C ALA A 80 0.79 11.66 2.22
N ARG A 81 -0.30 10.91 1.98
CA ARG A 81 -1.07 10.94 0.73
C ARG A 81 -2.07 12.09 0.63
N PHE A 82 -2.71 12.47 1.72
CA PHE A 82 -3.90 13.35 1.66
C PHE A 82 -3.83 14.60 2.54
N ASP A 83 -2.78 14.79 3.33
CA ASP A 83 -2.59 15.97 4.18
C ASP A 83 -1.41 16.84 3.74
N SER A 84 -1.17 17.90 4.49
CA SER A 84 0.01 18.77 4.39
C SER A 84 1.29 17.99 4.74
N LYS A 85 2.42 18.44 4.16
CA LYS A 85 3.74 17.87 4.43
C LYS A 85 4.08 17.93 5.92
N GLU A 86 3.74 19.04 6.58
CA GLU A 86 3.98 19.26 8.00
C GLU A 86 3.21 18.26 8.86
N GLN A 87 1.94 18.02 8.55
CA GLN A 87 1.11 17.08 9.30
C GLN A 87 1.58 15.62 9.11
N ALA A 88 1.98 15.27 7.89
CA ALA A 88 2.53 13.95 7.59
C ALA A 88 3.86 13.71 8.31
N LEU A 89 4.79 14.68 8.24
CA LEU A 89 6.07 14.60 8.95
C LEU A 89 5.87 14.50 10.47
N PHE A 90 4.92 15.25 11.03
CA PHE A 90 4.56 15.11 12.44
C PHE A 90 4.16 13.67 12.78
N PHE A 91 3.30 13.01 12.00
CA PHE A 91 2.91 11.62 12.29
C PHE A 91 4.03 10.62 12.07
N ILE A 92 4.87 10.80 11.04
CA ILE A 92 6.08 9.99 10.83
C ILE A 92 6.98 10.05 12.07
N GLU A 93 7.32 11.24 12.55
CA GLU A 93 8.17 11.44 13.73
C GLU A 93 7.56 10.86 15.00
N LYS A 94 6.25 11.02 15.19
CA LYS A 94 5.55 10.43 16.34
C LYS A 94 5.56 8.90 16.29
N TYR A 95 5.42 8.30 15.11
CA TYR A 95 5.46 6.85 14.96
C TYR A 95 6.84 6.29 15.29
N GLU A 96 7.90 6.88 14.75
CA GLU A 96 9.28 6.49 15.03
C GLU A 96 9.64 6.65 16.52
N LYS A 97 9.19 7.73 17.15
CA LYS A 97 9.45 7.96 18.57
C LYS A 97 8.73 6.94 19.46
N HIS A 98 7.47 6.62 19.16
CA HIS A 98 6.68 5.66 19.94
C HIS A 98 7.30 4.25 19.94
N THR A 99 7.84 3.82 18.79
CA THR A 99 8.44 2.48 18.65
C THR A 99 9.85 2.41 19.21
N ASN A 100 10.66 3.46 19.05
CA ASN A 100 12.00 3.53 19.62
C ASN A 100 12.01 3.51 21.16
N ALA A 101 11.03 4.17 21.80
CA ALA A 101 10.90 4.14 23.26
C ALA A 101 10.60 2.73 23.78
N LEU A 102 9.79 1.96 23.05
CA LEU A 102 9.42 0.59 23.40
C LEU A 102 10.59 -0.39 23.17
N GLY A 103 11.27 -0.26 22.02
CA GLY A 103 12.43 -1.11 21.67
C GLY A 103 13.57 -0.99 22.68
N LYS A 104 13.86 0.24 23.15
CA LYS A 104 14.84 0.46 24.22
C LYS A 104 14.42 -0.14 25.56
N PHE A 105 13.13 -0.10 25.90
CA PHE A 105 12.64 -0.61 27.19
C PHE A 105 12.66 -2.14 27.27
N PHE A 106 12.42 -2.82 26.15
CA PHE A 106 12.32 -4.28 26.10
C PHE A 106 13.52 -4.97 25.41
N SER A 107 14.57 -4.24 25.03
CA SER A 107 15.68 -4.75 24.21
C SER A 107 15.22 -5.48 22.95
N ILE A 108 14.10 -5.05 22.37
CA ILE A 108 13.53 -5.62 21.14
C ILE A 108 14.22 -4.96 19.95
N SER A 109 14.43 -5.74 18.89
CA SER A 109 14.91 -5.25 17.59
C SER A 109 14.03 -4.10 17.05
N LYS A 110 14.57 -3.36 16.06
CA LYS A 110 13.83 -2.28 15.39
C LYS A 110 12.44 -2.76 14.92
N ASP A 111 11.42 -1.93 15.11
CA ASP A 111 10.05 -2.20 14.65
C ASP A 111 9.98 -2.12 13.12
N MET A 112 9.97 -3.29 12.47
CA MET A 112 10.04 -3.42 11.01
C MET A 112 8.77 -2.95 10.30
N ASP A 113 7.59 -3.16 10.91
CA ASP A 113 6.32 -2.66 10.37
C ASP A 113 6.32 -1.12 10.32
N MET A 114 6.82 -0.49 11.38
CA MET A 114 6.99 0.96 11.44
C MET A 114 8.00 1.45 10.41
N LEU A 115 9.17 0.80 10.30
CA LEU A 115 10.18 1.18 9.30
C LEU A 115 9.66 1.09 7.88
N HIS A 116 8.93 0.03 7.56
CA HIS A 116 8.28 -0.11 6.26
C HIS A 116 7.32 1.06 6.03
N LYS A 117 6.35 1.26 6.93
CA LYS A 117 5.29 2.28 6.78
C LYS A 117 5.83 3.71 6.71
N THR A 118 6.80 4.05 7.54
CA THR A 118 7.36 5.42 7.58
C THR A 118 8.20 5.72 6.34
N ASN A 119 8.91 4.73 5.78
CA ASN A 119 9.57 4.89 4.48
C ASN A 119 8.55 5.04 3.34
N ILE A 120 7.47 4.24 3.31
CA ILE A 120 6.38 4.42 2.33
C ILE A 120 5.77 5.84 2.44
N ALA A 121 5.52 6.33 3.65
CA ALA A 121 5.00 7.68 3.86
C ALA A 121 5.97 8.77 3.37
N ARG A 122 7.28 8.61 3.60
CA ARG A 122 8.30 9.53 3.04
C ARG A 122 8.35 9.50 1.53
N ALA A 123 8.24 8.31 0.93
CA ALA A 123 8.18 8.18 -0.52
C ALA A 123 6.96 8.91 -1.12
N TRP A 124 5.79 8.83 -0.47
CA TRP A 124 4.63 9.63 -0.86
C TRP A 124 4.86 11.14 -0.78
N LEU A 125 5.58 11.62 0.26
CA LEU A 125 5.92 13.04 0.38
C LEU A 125 6.87 13.51 -0.73
N ALA A 126 7.87 12.70 -1.07
CA ALA A 126 8.77 12.97 -2.19
C ALA A 126 8.01 13.00 -3.53
N LEU A 127 7.16 11.99 -3.76
CA LEU A 127 6.37 11.89 -4.98
C LEU A 127 5.42 13.08 -5.16
N LYS A 128 4.81 13.59 -4.07
CA LYS A 128 3.93 14.77 -4.09
C LYS A 128 4.60 16.05 -4.59
N VAL A 129 5.90 16.20 -4.36
CA VAL A 129 6.67 17.37 -4.81
C VAL A 129 7.38 17.12 -6.14
N GLY A 130 7.11 15.98 -6.79
CA GLY A 130 7.70 15.59 -8.07
C GLY A 130 9.10 14.98 -7.97
N ASP A 131 9.61 14.72 -6.76
CA ASP A 131 10.91 14.08 -6.56
C ASP A 131 10.77 12.55 -6.63
N LYS A 132 10.81 12.03 -7.86
CA LYS A 132 10.65 10.60 -8.11
C LYS A 132 11.84 9.79 -7.64
N GLU A 133 13.05 10.33 -7.74
CA GLU A 133 14.28 9.65 -7.32
C GLU A 133 14.30 9.43 -5.79
N GLU A 134 13.92 10.45 -5.03
CA GLU A 134 13.79 10.33 -3.57
C GLU A 134 12.62 9.39 -3.20
N ALA A 135 11.52 9.43 -3.95
CA ALA A 135 10.41 8.50 -3.76
C ALA A 135 10.84 7.03 -3.95
N VAL A 136 11.58 6.73 -5.01
CA VAL A 136 12.16 5.40 -5.28
C VAL A 136 13.16 5.01 -4.17
N THR A 137 14.02 5.95 -3.76
CA THR A 137 14.97 5.70 -2.67
C THR A 137 14.26 5.26 -1.38
N PHE A 138 13.18 5.95 -1.00
CA PHE A 138 12.40 5.57 0.17
C PHE A 138 11.59 4.28 -0.04
N LEU A 139 11.05 4.03 -1.23
CA LEU A 139 10.41 2.76 -1.58
C LEU A 139 11.36 1.58 -1.33
N LEU A 140 12.58 1.65 -1.85
CA LEU A 140 13.56 0.56 -1.71
C LEU A 140 14.04 0.40 -0.26
N LYS A 141 14.15 1.50 0.51
CA LYS A 141 14.38 1.43 1.96
C LYS A 141 13.24 0.75 2.70
N ALA A 142 11.98 0.94 2.28
CA ALA A 142 10.84 0.26 2.88
C ALA A 142 10.92 -1.27 2.68
N ALA A 143 11.56 -1.76 1.63
CA ALA A 143 11.78 -3.18 1.40
C ALA A 143 13.01 -3.75 2.16
N GLN A 144 13.83 -2.91 2.81
CA GLN A 144 14.97 -3.33 3.62
C GLN A 144 14.57 -3.63 5.08
N VAL A 145 13.59 -4.54 5.24
CA VAL A 145 13.04 -4.95 6.53
C VAL A 145 13.01 -6.48 6.62
N SER A 146 13.09 -7.02 7.83
CA SER A 146 12.83 -8.45 8.05
C SER A 146 11.32 -8.73 8.10
N SER A 147 10.92 -9.96 7.80
CA SER A 147 9.52 -10.37 7.88
C SER A 147 8.95 -10.18 9.30
N THR A 148 7.68 -9.80 9.36
CA THR A 148 6.86 -9.71 10.57
C THR A 148 5.57 -10.49 10.33
N PRO A 149 4.82 -10.89 11.38
CA PRO A 149 3.51 -11.52 11.19
C PRO A 149 2.57 -10.71 10.29
N VAL A 150 2.67 -9.37 10.32
CA VAL A 150 1.87 -8.47 9.49
C VAL A 150 2.40 -8.42 8.05
N LEU A 151 3.67 -8.08 7.84
CA LEU A 151 4.26 -7.96 6.49
C LEU A 151 4.28 -9.30 5.75
N GLY A 152 4.56 -10.40 6.45
CA GLY A 152 4.58 -11.74 5.85
C GLY A 152 3.19 -12.26 5.47
N SER A 153 2.12 -11.76 6.12
CA SER A 153 0.74 -12.22 5.87
C SER A 153 -0.02 -11.32 4.90
N PHE A 154 -0.05 -10.02 5.18
CA PHE A 154 -0.82 -9.04 4.38
C PHE A 154 0.00 -8.45 3.22
N GLY A 155 1.32 -8.66 3.26
CA GLY A 155 2.26 -8.15 2.29
C GLY A 155 2.70 -6.72 2.53
N PRO A 156 3.59 -6.23 1.67
CA PRO A 156 4.07 -4.86 1.69
C PRO A 156 3.00 -3.89 1.19
N ASP A 157 3.31 -2.59 1.24
CA ASP A 157 2.50 -1.61 0.53
C ASP A 157 2.47 -1.88 -0.97
N LYS A 158 1.26 -1.80 -1.53
CA LYS A 158 0.96 -2.00 -2.95
C LYS A 158 0.39 -0.73 -3.58
N THR A 159 0.09 0.29 -2.78
CA THR A 159 -0.57 1.51 -3.25
C THR A 159 0.43 2.49 -3.84
N LEU A 160 1.60 2.65 -3.22
CA LEU A 160 2.70 3.47 -3.74
C LEU A 160 3.27 2.88 -5.03
N ILE A 161 3.53 1.57 -5.09
CA ILE A 161 4.05 0.96 -6.32
C ILE A 161 3.09 1.06 -7.49
N ARG A 162 1.77 1.03 -7.23
CA ARG A 162 0.75 1.29 -8.25
C ARG A 162 0.90 2.68 -8.84
N GLU A 163 1.10 3.68 -7.98
CA GLU A 163 1.27 5.07 -8.41
C GLU A 163 2.60 5.27 -9.14
N LEU A 164 3.70 4.75 -8.62
CA LEU A 164 5.01 4.82 -9.26
C LEU A 164 5.00 4.13 -10.64
N TYR A 165 4.36 2.97 -10.74
CA TYR A 165 4.17 2.28 -12.01
C TYR A 165 3.39 3.11 -13.03
N LYS A 166 2.28 3.75 -12.61
CA LYS A 166 1.51 4.69 -13.46
C LYS A 166 2.36 5.86 -13.95
N GLN A 167 3.30 6.32 -13.13
CA GLN A 167 4.20 7.41 -13.46
C GLN A 167 5.44 6.99 -14.27
N GLY A 168 5.52 5.70 -14.66
CA GLY A 168 6.56 5.17 -15.53
C GLY A 168 7.75 4.53 -14.82
N GLU A 169 7.76 4.46 -13.49
CA GLU A 169 8.89 3.96 -12.68
C GLU A 169 8.92 2.42 -12.63
N LYS A 170 9.02 1.76 -13.78
CA LYS A 170 8.86 0.30 -13.92
C LYS A 170 9.99 -0.47 -13.25
N GLU A 171 11.23 -0.03 -13.47
CA GLU A 171 12.44 -0.66 -12.98
C GLU A 171 12.46 -0.64 -11.45
N ALA A 172 12.11 0.51 -10.84
CA ALA A 172 12.00 0.65 -9.40
C ALA A 172 10.92 -0.28 -8.80
N VAL A 173 9.77 -0.42 -9.48
CA VAL A 173 8.70 -1.32 -9.04
C VAL A 173 9.12 -2.78 -9.14
N LEU A 174 9.81 -3.19 -10.22
CA LEU A 174 10.37 -4.54 -10.36
C LEU A 174 11.38 -4.84 -9.24
N GLU A 175 12.30 -3.93 -8.97
CA GLU A 175 13.30 -4.08 -7.91
C GLU A 175 12.64 -4.18 -6.53
N TYR A 176 11.63 -3.36 -6.27
CA TYR A 176 10.85 -3.47 -5.03
C TYR A 176 10.18 -4.85 -4.92
N LEU A 177 9.50 -5.32 -5.96
CA LEU A 177 8.85 -6.63 -5.98
C LEU A 177 9.84 -7.78 -5.73
N GLU A 178 11.05 -7.69 -6.27
CA GLU A 178 12.13 -8.63 -5.98
C GLU A 178 12.52 -8.60 -4.50
N ARG A 179 12.78 -7.42 -3.95
CA ARG A 179 13.19 -7.27 -2.53
C ARG A 179 12.12 -7.73 -1.55
N VAL A 180 10.84 -7.45 -1.82
CA VAL A 180 9.74 -7.86 -0.92
C VAL A 180 9.52 -9.37 -0.91
N SER A 181 9.91 -10.09 -1.98
CA SER A 181 9.85 -11.56 -2.01
C SER A 181 10.70 -12.22 -0.91
N ALA A 182 11.65 -11.51 -0.31
CA ALA A 182 12.45 -12.00 0.81
C ALA A 182 11.65 -12.12 2.12
N PHE A 183 10.57 -11.35 2.28
CA PHE A 183 9.77 -11.32 3.52
C PHE A 183 8.28 -11.58 3.33
N TRP A 184 7.76 -11.44 2.11
CA TRP A 184 6.40 -11.78 1.71
C TRP A 184 6.45 -12.93 0.70
N ASN A 185 6.58 -14.14 1.24
CA ASN A 185 7.07 -15.33 0.52
C ASN A 185 6.19 -16.58 0.70
N THR A 186 4.91 -16.39 1.02
CA THR A 186 3.94 -17.49 0.91
C THR A 186 3.77 -17.88 -0.55
N ASP A 187 3.35 -19.12 -0.83
CA ASP A 187 3.17 -19.59 -2.21
C ASP A 187 2.30 -18.64 -3.04
N SER A 188 1.18 -18.17 -2.47
CA SER A 188 0.31 -17.19 -3.13
C SER A 188 0.99 -15.83 -3.32
N ALA A 189 1.80 -15.36 -2.37
CA ALA A 189 2.52 -14.09 -2.52
C ALA A 189 3.55 -14.15 -3.65
N LEU A 190 4.29 -15.26 -3.76
CA LEU A 190 5.25 -15.48 -4.84
C LEU A 190 4.54 -15.57 -6.20
N GLU A 191 3.39 -16.24 -6.27
CA GLU A 191 2.54 -16.28 -7.48
C GLU A 191 2.10 -14.87 -7.91
N TYR A 192 1.68 -14.03 -6.94
CA TYR A 192 1.30 -12.64 -7.23
C TYR A 192 2.48 -11.81 -7.72
N ILE A 193 3.64 -11.92 -7.07
CA ILE A 193 4.86 -11.21 -7.46
C ILE A 193 5.28 -11.60 -8.88
N GLU A 194 5.34 -12.91 -9.17
CA GLU A 194 5.72 -13.41 -10.50
C GLU A 194 4.76 -12.87 -11.57
N LEU A 195 3.45 -12.97 -11.34
CA LEU A 195 2.45 -12.44 -12.27
C LEU A 195 2.65 -10.95 -12.52
N TRP A 196 2.79 -10.14 -11.47
CA TRP A 196 2.98 -8.70 -11.62
C TRP A 196 4.28 -8.36 -12.35
N GLN A 197 5.37 -9.10 -12.11
CA GLN A 197 6.61 -8.93 -12.87
C GLN A 197 6.43 -9.22 -14.36
N LYS A 198 5.70 -10.29 -14.73
CA LYS A 198 5.38 -10.59 -16.14
C LYS A 198 4.52 -9.48 -16.76
N MET A 199 3.49 -9.03 -16.04
CA MET A 199 2.62 -7.94 -16.49
C MET A 199 3.36 -6.61 -16.68
N ILE A 200 4.30 -6.26 -15.79
CA ILE A 200 5.14 -5.06 -15.93
C ILE A 200 5.97 -5.13 -17.22
N LYS A 201 6.61 -6.29 -17.48
CA LYS A 201 7.40 -6.51 -18.71
C LYS A 201 6.56 -6.37 -19.98
N ARG A 202 5.27 -6.69 -19.91
CA ARG A 202 4.29 -6.55 -20.99
C ARG A 202 3.57 -5.20 -21.01
N ASN A 203 3.93 -4.26 -20.14
CA ASN A 203 3.32 -2.93 -20.03
C ASN A 203 1.82 -2.94 -19.74
N CYS A 204 1.32 -3.98 -19.08
CA CYS A 204 -0.09 -4.08 -18.74
C CYS A 204 -0.45 -3.05 -17.66
N LEU A 205 -1.69 -2.57 -17.63
CA LEU A 205 -2.21 -1.94 -16.41
C LEU A 205 -2.36 -3.00 -15.33
N ILE A 206 -2.04 -2.66 -14.07
CA ILE A 206 -1.99 -3.64 -12.97
C ILE A 206 -2.76 -3.08 -11.77
N GLN A 207 -3.58 -3.88 -11.10
CA GLN A 207 -4.22 -3.46 -9.85
C GLN A 207 -3.27 -3.53 -8.66
N PHE A 208 -2.30 -4.45 -8.70
CA PHE A 208 -1.46 -4.89 -7.59
C PHE A 208 -2.35 -5.46 -6.48
N GLN A 209 -3.22 -6.39 -6.87
CA GLN A 209 -4.16 -7.09 -5.99
C GLN A 209 -4.26 -8.55 -6.41
N PHE A 210 -4.71 -9.43 -5.51
CA PHE A 210 -4.86 -10.85 -5.80
C PHE A 210 -5.82 -11.15 -6.96
N TYR A 211 -6.75 -10.24 -7.27
CA TYR A 211 -7.67 -10.36 -8.42
C TYR A 211 -6.98 -10.31 -9.78
N ASP A 212 -5.72 -9.86 -9.84
CA ASP A 212 -4.95 -9.90 -11.08
C ASP A 212 -4.80 -11.36 -11.56
N THR A 213 -4.61 -12.35 -10.66
CA THR A 213 -4.46 -13.77 -11.07
C THR A 213 -5.69 -14.35 -11.77
N THR A 214 -6.89 -13.87 -11.44
CA THR A 214 -8.12 -14.35 -12.07
C THR A 214 -8.48 -13.55 -13.31
N SER A 215 -8.31 -12.21 -13.26
CA SER A 215 -8.65 -11.33 -14.38
C SER A 215 -7.70 -11.48 -15.58
N THR A 216 -6.46 -11.90 -15.36
CA THR A 216 -5.46 -12.05 -16.44
C THR A 216 -5.19 -13.50 -16.82
N LYS A 217 -6.02 -14.45 -16.37
CA LYS A 217 -5.78 -15.89 -16.57
C LYS A 217 -5.66 -16.29 -18.06
N SER A 218 -6.33 -15.58 -18.94
CA SER A 218 -6.33 -15.78 -20.40
C SER A 218 -5.18 -15.08 -21.12
N PHE A 219 -4.37 -14.27 -20.41
CA PHE A 219 -3.35 -13.45 -21.05
C PHE A 219 -2.13 -14.30 -21.38
N ASP A 220 -1.59 -14.11 -22.58
CA ASP A 220 -0.28 -14.63 -22.97
C ASP A 220 0.81 -13.72 -22.39
N LEU A 221 1.42 -14.13 -21.27
CA LEU A 221 2.39 -13.35 -20.50
C LEU A 221 3.80 -13.94 -20.53
N ASP A 222 3.99 -15.09 -21.19
CA ASP A 222 5.28 -15.80 -21.29
C ASP A 222 6.15 -15.27 -22.45
#